data_AF-A0A950VAE5-F1
#
_entry.id   AF-A0A950VAE5-F1
#
_cell.length_a   1.000
_cell.length_b   1.000
_cell.length_c   1.000
_cell.angle_alpha   90.00
_cell.angle_beta   90.00
_cell.angle_gamma   90.00
#
_symmetry.space_group_name_H-M   'P 1'
#
loop_
_entity.id
_entity.type
_entity.pdbx_description
1 polymer ?
#
loop_
_entity_poly.entity_id
_entity_poly.type
_entity_poly.pdbx_seq_one_letter_code
_entity_poly.pdbx_strand_id
1 'polypeptide(L)'
;FILMYLRLKGAGMFFKSLNTPERIDIVEKMGHLERADAEFMMQATTFFRAVDHALRILSGRAEEKLPASHTEREMLRELVQRWTHEIPSDSSLDDELFSLQHKMRRLFDAVFH
;
A
#
# COMPACT_ATOMS: atom_id res chain seq x y z
N PHE A 1 9.06 5.31 2.77
CA PHE A 1 10.20 5.49 3.69
C PHE A 1 10.85 4.17 4.10
N ILE A 2 10.12 3.20 4.67
CA ILE A 2 10.62 1.86 5.08
C ILE A 2 11.61 1.25 4.07
N LEU A 3 11.18 1.03 2.82
CA LEU A 3 12.02 0.41 1.78
C LEU A 3 13.33 1.17 1.51
N MET A 4 13.29 2.51 1.55
CA MET A 4 14.49 3.32 1.34
C MET A 4 15.45 3.21 2.53
N TYR A 5 14.92 3.21 3.76
CA TYR A 5 15.73 3.05 4.97
C TYR A 5 16.38 1.67 5.03
N LEU A 6 15.61 0.60 4.83
CA LEU A 6 16.14 -0.78 4.85
C LEU A 6 17.21 -0.98 3.77
N ARG A 7 17.01 -0.39 2.58
CA ARG A 7 18.03 -0.34 1.53
C ARG A 7 19.34 0.30 2.01
N LEU A 8 19.26 1.46 2.67
CA LEU A 8 20.44 2.19 3.13
C LEU A 8 21.14 1.46 4.29
N LYS A 9 20.37 0.83 5.17
CA LYS A 9 20.88 0.02 6.30
C LYS A 9 21.66 -1.21 5.81
N GLY A 10 21.21 -1.84 4.74
CA GLY A 10 21.78 -3.07 4.18
C GLY A 10 22.99 -2.92 3.26
N ALA A 11 23.77 -1.84 3.38
CA ALA A 11 24.87 -1.43 2.50
C ALA A 11 25.50 -2.60 1.69
N GLY A 12 25.22 -2.70 0.38
CA GLY A 12 25.91 -3.67 -0.48
C GLY A 12 25.26 -4.06 -1.82
N MET A 13 23.95 -3.87 -2.02
CA MET A 13 23.26 -4.33 -3.24
C MET A 13 22.64 -3.20 -4.07
N PHE A 14 22.90 -3.23 -5.38
CA PHE A 14 22.37 -2.27 -6.33
C PHE A 14 20.93 -2.64 -6.71
N PHE A 15 19.97 -1.75 -6.44
CA PHE A 15 18.61 -1.89 -6.94
C PHE A 15 18.63 -1.60 -8.44
N LYS A 16 18.60 -2.63 -9.28
CA LYS A 16 18.47 -2.47 -10.73
C LYS A 16 17.14 -1.79 -11.12
N SER A 17 16.10 -1.97 -10.30
CA SER A 17 14.77 -1.41 -10.51
C SER A 17 14.33 -0.50 -9.38
N LEU A 18 13.55 0.52 -9.75
CA LEU A 18 13.01 1.51 -8.83
C LEU A 18 11.53 1.27 -8.50
N ASN A 19 10.88 0.25 -9.06
CA ASN A 19 9.47 -0.01 -8.77
C ASN A 19 9.28 -0.63 -7.37
N THR A 20 8.09 -0.47 -6.81
CA THR A 20 7.80 -0.85 -5.41
C THR A 20 7.84 -2.37 -5.18
N PRO A 21 7.25 -3.23 -6.05
CA PRO A 21 7.30 -4.67 -5.87
C PRO A 21 8.72 -5.25 -5.83
N GLU A 22 9.57 -4.88 -6.79
CA GLU A 22 10.95 -5.38 -6.83
C GLU A 22 11.76 -4.88 -5.63
N ARG A 23 11.47 -3.67 -5.14
CA ARG A 23 12.12 -3.17 -3.92
C ARG A 23 11.76 -3.98 -2.69
N ILE A 24 10.50 -4.41 -2.57
CA ILE A 24 10.04 -5.27 -1.47
C ILE A 24 10.76 -6.63 -1.55
N ASP A 25 10.79 -7.26 -2.71
CA ASP A 25 11.47 -8.54 -2.94
C ASP A 25 12.97 -8.49 -2.59
N ILE A 26 13.66 -7.41 -2.97
CA ILE A 26 15.08 -7.25 -2.65
C ILE A 26 15.31 -7.13 -1.14
N VAL A 27 14.54 -6.29 -0.42
CA VAL A 27 14.73 -6.13 1.04
C VAL A 27 14.37 -7.39 1.83
N GLU A 28 13.40 -8.17 1.34
CA GLU A 28 13.06 -9.50 1.87
C GLU A 28 14.24 -10.47 1.68
N LYS A 29 14.76 -10.59 0.45
CA LYS A 29 15.90 -11.48 0.13
C LYS A 29 17.19 -11.11 0.87
N MET A 30 17.34 -9.85 1.26
CA MET A 30 18.45 -9.39 2.10
C MET A 30 18.27 -9.72 3.60
N GLY A 31 17.13 -10.28 3.99
CA GLY A 31 16.82 -10.59 5.40
C GLY A 31 16.48 -9.36 6.23
N HIS A 32 16.18 -8.22 5.60
CA HIS A 32 15.81 -6.98 6.29
C HIS A 32 14.30 -6.84 6.51
N LEU A 33 13.51 -7.70 5.89
CA LEU A 33 12.07 -7.75 6.01
C LEU A 33 11.66 -9.21 6.10
N GLU A 34 10.83 -9.56 7.08
CA GLU A 34 10.27 -10.91 7.16
C GLU A 34 9.32 -11.18 6.00
N ARG A 35 9.17 -12.46 5.61
CA ARG A 35 8.28 -12.87 4.51
C ARG A 35 6.86 -12.33 4.67
N ALA A 36 6.30 -12.42 5.87
CA ALA A 36 4.94 -11.97 6.17
C ALA A 36 4.77 -10.46 6.00
N ASP A 37 5.79 -9.68 6.38
CA ASP A 37 5.78 -8.24 6.21
C ASP A 37 5.98 -7.84 4.74
N ALA A 38 6.80 -8.58 4.00
CA ALA A 38 6.96 -8.39 2.56
C ALA A 38 5.66 -8.63 1.78
N GLU A 39 4.97 -9.74 2.07
CA GLU A 39 3.65 -10.05 1.50
C GLU A 39 2.63 -8.97 1.83
N PHE A 40 2.57 -8.56 3.11
CA PHE A 40 1.70 -7.47 3.53
C PHE A 40 2.02 -6.16 2.81
N MET A 41 3.30 -5.78 2.69
CA MET A 41 3.68 -4.56 1.98
C MET A 41 3.28 -4.62 0.50
N MET A 42 3.35 -5.79 -0.12
CA MET A 42 2.92 -5.97 -1.51
C MET A 42 1.42 -5.71 -1.66
N GLN A 43 0.60 -6.33 -0.80
CA GLN A 43 -0.85 -6.15 -0.78
C GLN A 43 -1.21 -4.70 -0.49
N ALA A 44 -0.70 -4.14 0.61
CA ALA A 44 -1.02 -2.77 1.03
C ALA A 44 -0.61 -1.72 -0.01
N THR A 45 0.57 -1.84 -0.62
CA THR A 45 1.01 -0.88 -1.65
C THR A 45 0.20 -1.00 -2.94
N THR A 46 -0.23 -2.21 -3.31
CA THR A 46 -1.15 -2.43 -4.43
C THR A 46 -2.49 -1.77 -4.15
N PHE A 47 -3.05 -2.01 -2.97
CA PHE A 47 -4.30 -1.42 -2.52
C PHE A 47 -4.25 0.11 -2.50
N PHE A 48 -3.27 0.72 -1.84
CA PHE A 48 -3.16 2.18 -1.78
C PHE A 48 -3.00 2.83 -3.16
N ARG A 49 -2.30 2.16 -4.09
CA ARG A 49 -2.19 2.64 -5.48
C ARG A 49 -3.52 2.52 -6.23
N ALA A 50 -4.28 1.46 -6.00
CA ALA A 50 -5.62 1.32 -6.55
C ALA A 50 -6.54 2.46 -6.03
N VAL A 51 -6.48 2.77 -4.74
CA VAL A 51 -7.25 3.89 -4.15
C VAL A 51 -6.83 5.24 -4.76
N ASP A 52 -5.54 5.57 -4.81
CA ASP A 52 -5.06 6.83 -5.44
C ASP A 52 -5.51 6.92 -6.90
N HIS A 53 -5.40 5.82 -7.64
CA HIS A 53 -5.78 5.81 -9.04
C HIS A 53 -7.29 6.00 -9.23
N ALA A 54 -8.12 5.33 -8.42
CA ALA A 54 -9.57 5.45 -8.51
C ALA A 54 -10.05 6.86 -8.08
N LEU A 55 -9.44 7.44 -7.04
CA LEU A 55 -9.67 8.84 -6.65
C LEU A 55 -9.34 9.81 -7.80
N ARG A 56 -8.22 9.57 -8.51
CA ARG A 56 -7.82 10.39 -9.65
C ARG A 56 -8.77 10.26 -10.83
N ILE A 57 -9.32 9.07 -11.08
CA ILE A 57 -10.34 8.87 -12.11
C ILE A 57 -11.64 9.62 -11.75
N LEU A 58 -12.10 9.50 -10.51
CA LEU A 58 -13.38 10.09 -10.09
C LEU A 58 -13.31 11.63 -10.00
N SER A 59 -12.22 12.17 -9.44
CA SER A 59 -12.07 13.61 -9.24
C SER A 59 -11.46 14.37 -10.41
N GLY A 60 -10.84 13.65 -11.37
CA GLY A 60 -10.06 14.22 -12.46
C GLY A 60 -8.72 14.84 -12.05
N ARG A 61 -8.32 14.76 -10.76
CA ARG A 61 -7.08 15.32 -10.23
C ARG A 61 -6.50 14.45 -9.13
N ALA A 62 -5.28 14.74 -8.68
CA ALA A 62 -4.77 14.10 -7.46
C ALA A 62 -5.52 14.69 -6.25
N GLU A 63 -6.09 13.82 -5.42
CA GLU A 63 -6.80 14.19 -4.18
C GLU A 63 -6.24 13.38 -3.01
N GLU A 64 -6.04 14.05 -1.88
CA GLU A 64 -5.49 13.42 -0.66
C GLU A 64 -6.59 12.85 0.24
N LYS A 65 -7.84 13.25 0.02
CA LYS A 65 -8.97 12.90 0.89
C LYS A 65 -9.97 12.02 0.15
N LEU A 66 -10.57 11.09 0.89
CA LEU A 66 -11.72 10.35 0.41
C LEU A 66 -12.89 11.30 0.15
N PRO A 67 -13.74 11.02 -0.85
CA PRO A 67 -14.93 11.82 -1.12
C PRO A 67 -15.85 11.89 0.09
N ALA A 68 -16.51 13.02 0.29
CA ALA A 68 -17.53 13.17 1.34
C ALA A 68 -18.88 12.57 0.91
N SER A 69 -19.15 12.54 -0.39
CA SER A 69 -20.38 11.98 -0.96
C SER A 69 -20.40 10.47 -0.82
N HIS A 70 -21.49 9.93 -0.28
CA HIS A 70 -21.71 8.48 -0.20
C HIS A 70 -21.68 7.82 -1.59
N THR A 71 -22.27 8.46 -2.60
CA THR A 71 -22.28 7.93 -3.98
C THR A 71 -20.87 7.84 -4.56
N GLU A 72 -20.04 8.86 -4.35
CA GLU A 72 -18.65 8.85 -4.83
C GLU A 72 -17.81 7.82 -4.07
N ARG A 73 -18.10 7.59 -2.78
CA ARG A 73 -17.45 6.53 -1.99
C ARG A 73 -17.78 5.13 -2.49
N GLU A 74 -19.04 4.86 -2.86
CA GLU A 74 -19.39 3.55 -3.39
C GLU A 74 -18.75 3.32 -4.77
N MET A 75 -18.75 4.34 -5.64
CA MET A 75 -18.03 4.26 -6.92
C MET A 75 -16.53 4.00 -6.71
N LEU A 76 -15.92 4.66 -5.71
CA LEU A 76 -14.52 4.45 -5.37
C LEU A 76 -14.28 3.00 -4.91
N ARG A 77 -15.15 2.48 -4.03
CA ARG A 77 -15.11 1.09 -3.56
C ARG A 77 -15.21 0.10 -4.71
N GLU A 78 -16.18 0.27 -5.61
CA GLU A 78 -16.38 -0.60 -6.78
C GLU A 78 -15.15 -0.63 -7.70
N LEU A 79 -14.54 0.54 -7.96
CA LEU A 79 -13.33 0.62 -8.78
C LEU A 79 -12.15 -0.09 -8.13
N VAL A 80 -11.91 0.14 -6.85
CA VAL A 80 -10.82 -0.51 -6.11
C VAL A 80 -11.05 -2.02 -6.05
N GLN A 81 -12.26 -2.47 -5.73
CA GLN A 81 -12.61 -3.89 -5.65
C GLN A 81 -12.39 -4.59 -6.99
N ARG A 82 -12.71 -3.93 -8.11
CA ARG A 82 -12.48 -4.48 -9.46
C ARG A 82 -11.00 -4.68 -9.80
N TRP A 83 -10.11 -3.87 -9.23
CA TRP A 83 -8.68 -3.94 -9.53
C TRP A 83 -7.90 -4.86 -8.59
N THR A 84 -8.26 -4.87 -7.31
CA THR A 84 -7.52 -5.65 -6.31
C THR A 84 -8.19 -6.98 -6.00
N HIS A 85 -9.52 -7.08 -6.11
CA HIS A 85 -10.33 -8.18 -5.55
C HIS A 85 -10.11 -8.39 -4.04
N GLU A 86 -9.56 -7.38 -3.35
CA GLU A 86 -9.11 -7.49 -1.95
C GLU A 86 -10.14 -6.95 -0.94
N ILE A 87 -11.20 -6.26 -1.37
CA ILE A 87 -12.23 -5.77 -0.45
C ILE A 87 -13.26 -6.88 -0.23
N PRO A 88 -13.41 -7.42 1.01
CA PRO A 88 -14.48 -8.36 1.33
C PRO A 88 -15.85 -7.74 1.10
N SER A 89 -16.84 -8.53 0.69
CA SER A 89 -18.20 -8.04 0.41
C SER A 89 -18.84 -7.31 1.60
N ASP A 90 -18.51 -7.73 2.82
CA ASP A 90 -19.06 -7.19 4.06
C ASP A 90 -18.24 -6.05 4.68
N SER A 91 -17.13 -5.63 4.03
CA SER A 91 -16.28 -4.54 4.52
C SER A 91 -16.49 -3.25 3.72
N SER A 92 -16.47 -2.11 4.42
CA SER A 92 -16.37 -0.81 3.76
C SER A 92 -14.94 -0.55 3.29
N LEU A 93 -14.79 0.37 2.33
CA LEU A 93 -13.49 0.83 1.87
C LEU A 93 -12.71 1.52 3.00
N ASP A 94 -13.41 2.30 3.84
CA ASP A 94 -12.84 3.02 4.97
C ASP A 94 -12.25 2.06 6.02
N ASP A 95 -12.96 0.97 6.33
CA ASP A 95 -12.51 -0.03 7.30
C ASP A 95 -11.23 -0.74 6.83
N GLU A 96 -11.20 -1.13 5.56
CA GLU A 96 -10.02 -1.78 4.96
C GLU A 96 -8.83 -0.81 4.91
N LEU A 97 -9.07 0.44 4.51
CA LEU A 97 -8.04 1.47 4.48
C LEU A 97 -7.48 1.73 5.89
N PHE A 98 -8.35 1.82 6.90
CA PHE A 98 -7.95 2.00 8.29
C PHE A 98 -7.11 0.82 8.80
N SER A 99 -7.54 -0.41 8.53
CA SER A 99 -6.83 -1.64 8.90
C SER A 99 -5.42 -1.69 8.30
N LEU A 100 -5.29 -1.46 6.99
CA LEU A 100 -4.02 -1.47 6.28
C LEU A 100 -3.10 -0.33 6.75
N GLN A 101 -3.63 0.89 6.96
CA GLN A 101 -2.86 2.02 7.48
C GLN A 101 -2.35 1.73 8.90
N HIS A 102 -3.18 1.15 9.76
CA HIS A 102 -2.80 0.82 11.12
C HIS A 102 -1.72 -0.27 11.15
N LYS A 103 -1.83 -1.32 10.33
CA LYS A 103 -0.78 -2.35 10.19
C LYS A 103 0.51 -1.77 9.60
N MET A 104 0.42 -0.88 8.61
CA MET A 104 1.58 -0.18 8.02
C MET A 104 2.28 0.72 9.05
N ARG A 105 1.53 1.39 9.93
CA ARG A 105 2.10 2.16 11.04
C ARG A 105 2.88 1.26 12.00
N ARG A 106 2.32 0.12 12.41
CA ARG A 106 3.05 -0.82 13.28
C ARG A 106 4.34 -1.33 12.65
N LEU A 107 4.31 -1.67 11.36
CA LEU A 107 5.51 -2.07 10.63
C LEU A 107 6.53 -0.93 10.56
N PHE A 108 6.08 0.29 10.30
CA PHE A 108 6.94 1.46 10.34
C PHE A 108 7.61 1.59 11.71
N ASP A 109 6.84 1.55 12.80
CA ASP A 109 7.36 1.68 14.15
C ASP A 109 8.38 0.56 14.46
N ALA A 110 8.08 -0.69 14.08
CA ALA A 110 9.00 -1.82 14.28
C ALA A 110 10.33 -1.67 13.52
N VAL A 111 10.34 -1.00 12.37
CA VAL A 111 11.54 -0.80 11.54
C VAL A 111 12.42 0.36 12.03
N PHE A 112 11.80 1.40 12.62
CA PHE A 112 12.47 2.66 12.95
C PHE A 112 12.71 2.90 14.45
N HIS A 113 12.26 2.01 15.34
CA HIS A 113 12.67 1.98 16.75
C HIS A 113 13.95 1.15 16.93
#